data_AF-A0A4R9K249-F1
#
_entry.id   AF-A0A4R9K249-F1
#
_cell.length_a   1.000
_cell.length_b   1.000
_cell.length_c   1.000
_cell.angle_alpha   90.00
_cell.angle_beta   90.00
_cell.angle_gamma   90.00
#
_symmetry.space_group_name_H-M   'P 1'
#
loop_
_entity.id
_entity.type
_entity.pdbx_description
1 polymer ?
#
loop_
_entity_poly.entity_id
_entity_poly.type
_entity_poly.pdbx_seq_one_letter_code
_entity_poly.pdbx_strand_id
1 'polypeptide(L)'
;MHHLDQAIRQYGEHLPPLLLWEPISEIEQNEAFQMKRSQIFAKLNQHHIPYVLLNSNDDQNEWEISLKSFLKKTNLNTLELRPFPGYTRAFPEKIDSFVTFLTQITNARTDINTQTIGHFSRIWTHNYQKNDSLIKARKADTYLLNSIQMGQKLPVFVGASPDLEQEISFLKQHRSELLLLSSDTSVQYLLSESLLPDAILSFDPGRGTLYHFLPSIPSGIPIITWLGGLSEIFSLPNPIYLVNTNHPVDQILEHKLKEPWPSLANPSLNLAGMGKALATLAKSAKFLLSGVSFKGDSGKAHCRGTGYERFRLPQVKRERTWEQLNTTKLYAKNEGKNKLAWDQLWQPSPPIQIGHLKDAFIEKETRVSTSISEANKIFRGIKGFPELNQNDWERAFQEFPEVISSKTFMRWYPG
;
A
#
# COMPACT_ATOMS: atom_id res chain seq x y z
N MET A 1 28.80 -14.23 24.58
CA MET A 1 28.92 -13.09 25.52
C MET A 1 30.30 -12.42 25.51
N HIS A 2 31.44 -13.12 25.64
CA HIS A 2 32.78 -12.50 25.61
C HIS A 2 33.06 -11.68 24.35
N HIS A 3 32.69 -12.18 23.16
CA HIS A 3 32.85 -11.46 21.91
C HIS A 3 32.01 -10.17 21.83
N LEU A 4 30.81 -10.16 22.45
CA LEU A 4 29.99 -8.95 22.53
C LEU A 4 30.64 -7.91 23.45
N ASP A 5 31.17 -8.33 24.59
CA ASP A 5 31.87 -7.41 25.51
C ASP A 5 33.10 -6.78 24.84
N GLN A 6 33.85 -7.55 24.05
CA GLN A 6 34.97 -7.04 23.27
C GLN A 6 34.52 -6.09 22.15
N ALA A 7 33.46 -6.43 21.42
CA ALA A 7 32.93 -5.57 20.37
C ALA A 7 32.43 -4.23 20.93
N ILE A 8 31.73 -4.24 22.07
CA ILE A 8 31.26 -3.01 22.74
C ILE A 8 32.44 -2.14 23.14
N ARG A 9 33.51 -2.72 23.69
CA ARG A 9 34.73 -1.96 24.03
C ARG A 9 35.42 -1.36 22.80
N GLN A 10 35.42 -2.08 21.68
CA GLN A 10 36.14 -1.68 20.48
C GLN A 10 35.38 -0.64 19.65
N TYR A 11 34.05 -0.78 19.55
CA TYR A 11 33.23 -0.01 18.62
C TYR A 11 32.24 0.95 19.31
N GLY A 12 31.94 0.76 20.59
CA GLY A 12 31.05 1.63 21.36
C GLY A 12 29.71 1.88 20.66
N GLU A 13 29.32 3.15 20.55
CA GLU A 13 28.06 3.59 19.93
C GLU A 13 27.98 3.33 18.42
N HIS A 14 29.10 3.00 17.76
CA HIS A 14 29.13 2.68 16.32
C HIS A 14 28.74 1.23 16.00
N LEU A 15 28.39 0.43 17.02
CA LEU A 15 27.87 -0.92 16.80
C LEU A 15 26.53 -0.87 16.06
N PRO A 16 26.34 -1.71 15.03
CA PRO A 16 25.02 -1.86 14.40
C PRO A 16 24.01 -2.42 15.40
N PRO A 17 22.70 -2.24 15.15
CA PRO A 17 21.67 -2.87 15.95
C PRO A 17 21.85 -4.40 15.98
N LEU A 18 21.64 -5.01 17.15
CA LEU A 18 22.00 -6.41 17.39
C LEU A 18 20.77 -7.31 17.53
N LEU A 19 20.73 -8.39 16.74
CA LEU A 19 19.86 -9.54 16.98
C LEU A 19 20.64 -10.59 17.77
N LEU A 20 20.17 -10.93 18.96
CA LEU A 20 20.78 -11.92 19.84
C LEU A 20 19.86 -13.13 19.97
N TRP A 21 20.43 -14.32 19.97
CA TRP A 21 19.70 -15.57 20.10
C TRP A 21 20.54 -16.59 20.89
N GLU A 22 19.92 -17.19 21.90
CA GLU A 22 20.48 -18.35 22.62
C GLU A 22 19.54 -19.55 22.37
N PRO A 23 19.97 -20.55 21.59
CA PRO A 23 19.12 -21.69 21.22
C PRO A 23 18.96 -22.78 22.29
N ILE A 24 19.74 -22.73 23.37
CA ILE A 24 19.85 -23.79 24.37
C ILE A 24 19.32 -23.29 25.71
N SER A 25 18.22 -23.87 26.16
CA SER A 25 17.52 -23.44 27.38
C SER A 25 18.36 -23.65 28.62
N GLU A 26 19.20 -24.69 28.67
CA GLU A 26 20.10 -24.97 29.78
C GLU A 26 21.20 -23.90 29.92
N ILE A 27 21.69 -23.38 28.78
CA ILE A 27 22.68 -22.29 28.76
C ILE A 27 21.99 -20.99 29.14
N GLU A 28 20.78 -20.75 28.62
CA GLU A 28 20.01 -19.58 28.99
C GLU A 28 19.69 -19.54 30.49
N GLN A 29 19.30 -20.66 31.10
CA GLN A 29 18.97 -20.74 32.52
C GLN A 29 20.18 -20.72 33.45
N ASN A 30 21.41 -20.85 32.91
CA ASN A 30 22.62 -20.84 33.71
C ASN A 30 22.82 -19.48 34.42
N GLU A 31 23.01 -19.49 35.74
CA GLU A 31 23.14 -18.28 36.55
C GLU A 31 24.33 -17.40 36.12
N ALA A 32 25.47 -18.01 35.80
CA ALA A 32 26.65 -17.27 35.36
C ALA A 32 26.42 -16.62 33.99
N PHE A 33 25.69 -17.30 33.10
CA PHE A 33 25.27 -16.74 31.82
C PHE A 33 24.32 -15.54 32.01
N GLN A 34 23.30 -15.68 32.85
CA GLN A 34 22.33 -14.62 33.15
C GLN A 34 22.99 -13.38 33.78
N MET A 35 23.91 -13.59 34.72
CA MET A 35 24.71 -12.51 35.29
C MET A 35 25.52 -11.79 34.21
N LYS A 36 26.19 -12.54 33.33
CA LYS A 36 27.00 -11.95 32.25
C LYS A 36 26.15 -11.24 31.20
N ARG A 37 25.00 -11.80 30.83
CA ARG A 37 23.99 -11.22 29.95
C ARG A 37 23.51 -9.87 30.49
N SER A 38 23.14 -9.82 31.77
CA SER A 38 22.69 -8.58 32.43
C SER A 38 23.76 -7.48 32.38
N GLN A 39 25.02 -7.83 32.63
CA GLN A 39 26.14 -6.88 32.52
C GLN A 39 26.32 -6.34 31.11
N ILE A 40 26.19 -7.18 30.08
CA ILE A 40 26.32 -6.76 28.68
C ILE A 40 25.14 -5.87 28.28
N PHE A 41 23.92 -6.22 28.68
CA PHE A 41 22.73 -5.44 28.33
C PHE A 41 22.75 -4.06 28.98
N ALA A 42 23.26 -3.95 30.21
CA ALA A 42 23.52 -2.65 30.84
C ALA A 42 24.45 -1.78 30.01
N LYS A 43 25.53 -2.37 29.44
CA LYS A 43 26.45 -1.64 28.55
C LYS A 43 25.81 -1.25 27.22
N LEU A 44 25.04 -2.14 26.60
CA LEU A 44 24.32 -1.82 25.36
C LEU A 44 23.36 -0.63 25.56
N ASN A 45 22.63 -0.63 26.68
CA ASN A 45 21.75 0.48 27.04
C ASN A 45 22.52 1.77 27.32
N GLN A 46 23.65 1.70 28.03
CA GLN A 46 24.52 2.86 28.27
C GLN A 46 25.01 3.51 26.98
N HIS A 47 25.32 2.70 25.96
CA HIS A 47 25.75 3.16 24.63
C HIS A 47 24.60 3.38 23.63
N HIS A 48 23.33 3.32 24.08
CA HIS A 48 22.14 3.47 23.23
C HIS A 48 22.10 2.54 22.01
N ILE A 49 22.73 1.36 22.07
CA ILE A 49 22.78 0.40 20.97
C ILE A 49 21.45 -0.38 20.96
N PRO A 50 20.63 -0.31 19.90
CA PRO A 50 19.39 -1.07 19.85
C PRO A 50 19.68 -2.57 19.74
N TYR A 51 18.97 -3.38 20.53
CA TYR A 51 19.04 -4.83 20.42
C TYR A 51 17.68 -5.49 20.59
N VAL A 52 17.56 -6.71 20.07
CA VAL A 52 16.45 -7.63 20.34
C VAL A 52 17.04 -8.98 20.71
N LEU A 53 16.40 -9.63 21.67
CA LEU A 53 16.75 -10.98 22.08
C LEU A 53 15.59 -11.91 21.79
N LEU A 54 15.91 -13.06 21.21
CA LEU A 54 14.99 -14.18 21.03
C LEU A 54 15.37 -15.25 22.06
N ASN A 55 14.49 -15.51 23.04
CA ASN A 55 14.78 -16.48 24.09
C ASN A 55 14.50 -17.90 23.59
N SER A 56 15.17 -18.89 24.18
CA SER A 56 15.06 -20.30 23.78
C SER A 56 13.67 -20.92 24.05
N ASN A 57 12.94 -20.35 25.01
CA ASN A 57 11.62 -20.85 25.44
C ASN A 57 10.45 -20.20 24.70
N ASP A 58 10.69 -19.10 23.99
CA ASP A 58 9.64 -18.40 23.25
C ASP A 58 9.25 -19.22 22.02
N ASP A 59 7.99 -19.14 21.60
CA ASP A 59 7.55 -19.77 20.36
C ASP A 59 7.93 -18.92 19.11
N GLN A 60 7.78 -19.49 17.92
CA GLN A 60 8.11 -18.78 16.67
C GLN A 60 7.25 -17.52 16.45
N ASN A 61 6.03 -17.45 16.98
CA ASN A 61 5.17 -16.28 16.84
C ASN A 61 5.67 -15.13 17.72
N GLU A 62 6.10 -15.43 18.93
CA GLU A 62 6.70 -14.46 19.86
C GLU A 62 8.02 -13.91 19.31
N TRP A 63 8.85 -14.78 18.71
CA TRP A 63 10.04 -14.35 17.97
C TRP A 63 9.68 -13.42 16.80
N GLU A 64 8.65 -13.77 16.03
CA GLU A 64 8.21 -12.99 14.88
C GLU A 64 7.72 -11.59 15.29
N ILE A 65 6.93 -11.48 16.36
CA ILE A 65 6.44 -10.21 16.90
C ILE A 65 7.61 -9.32 17.33
N SER A 66 8.54 -9.89 18.11
CA SER A 66 9.70 -9.18 18.65
C SER A 66 10.63 -8.70 17.53
N LEU A 67 10.92 -9.57 16.56
CA LEU A 67 11.78 -9.25 15.42
C LEU A 67 11.13 -8.21 14.50
N LYS A 68 9.82 -8.32 14.19
CA LYS A 68 9.12 -7.32 13.36
C LYS A 68 9.11 -5.94 14.02
N SER A 69 8.88 -5.88 15.33
CA SER A 69 8.93 -4.65 16.11
C SER A 69 10.33 -4.02 16.07
N PHE A 70 11.37 -4.84 16.28
CA PHE A 70 12.76 -4.40 16.23
C PHE A 70 13.18 -3.87 14.86
N LEU A 71 12.87 -4.60 13.77
CA LEU A 71 13.16 -4.18 12.41
C LEU A 71 12.48 -2.85 12.06
N LYS A 72 11.22 -2.67 12.50
CA LYS A 72 10.49 -1.41 12.31
C LYS A 72 11.14 -0.24 13.06
N LYS A 73 11.59 -0.47 14.30
CA LYS A 73 12.25 0.56 15.12
C LYS A 73 13.62 0.96 14.57
N THR A 74 14.36 0.02 13.99
CA THR A 74 15.75 0.21 13.54
C THR A 74 15.88 0.54 12.06
N ASN A 75 14.78 0.44 11.28
CA ASN A 75 14.75 0.66 9.84
C ASN A 75 15.81 -0.18 9.08
N LEU A 76 15.99 -1.43 9.51
CA LEU A 76 16.95 -2.36 8.91
C LEU A 76 16.31 -3.16 7.76
N ASN A 77 17.00 -3.20 6.63
CA ASN A 77 16.57 -3.93 5.43
C ASN A 77 17.30 -5.27 5.24
N THR A 78 18.40 -5.48 5.97
CA THR A 78 19.25 -6.67 5.86
C THR A 78 19.63 -7.18 7.25
N LEU A 79 19.58 -8.50 7.43
CA LEU A 79 20.06 -9.19 8.62
C LEU A 79 21.23 -10.09 8.22
N GLU A 80 22.34 -10.00 8.94
CA GLU A 80 23.48 -10.91 8.79
C GLU A 80 23.56 -11.81 10.02
N LEU A 81 23.45 -13.12 9.81
CA LEU A 81 23.59 -14.10 10.89
C LEU A 81 25.05 -14.53 11.01
N ARG A 82 25.63 -14.41 12.22
CA ARG A 82 26.98 -14.89 12.53
C ARG A 82 26.95 -15.91 13.68
N PRO A 83 26.68 -17.20 13.39
CA PRO A 83 26.73 -18.22 14.43
C PRO A 83 28.18 -18.48 14.85
N PHE A 84 28.40 -18.73 16.14
CA PHE A 84 29.73 -19.09 16.62
C PHE A 84 30.15 -20.47 16.07
N PRO A 85 31.40 -20.67 15.61
CA PRO A 85 31.83 -21.93 15.00
C PRO A 85 31.60 -23.17 15.90
N GLY A 86 31.67 -23.00 17.22
CA GLY A 86 31.35 -24.07 18.18
C GLY A 86 29.88 -24.48 18.13
N TYR A 87 28.96 -23.50 18.06
CA TYR A 87 27.52 -23.74 17.94
C TYR A 87 27.15 -24.33 16.58
N THR A 88 27.76 -23.85 15.49
CA THR A 88 27.53 -24.41 14.15
C THR A 88 27.87 -25.89 14.08
N ARG A 89 28.94 -26.32 14.77
CA ARG A 89 29.33 -27.74 14.81
C ARG A 89 28.47 -28.57 15.75
N ALA A 90 28.11 -28.02 16.92
CA ALA A 90 27.38 -28.76 17.95
C ALA A 90 25.88 -28.86 17.66
N PHE A 91 25.29 -27.86 17.00
CA PHE A 91 23.85 -27.74 16.81
C PHE A 91 23.45 -27.31 15.38
N PRO A 92 23.93 -28.01 14.33
CA PRO A 92 23.68 -27.62 12.94
C PRO A 92 22.19 -27.49 12.62
N GLU A 93 21.36 -28.45 13.04
CA GLU A 93 19.92 -28.46 12.75
C GLU A 93 19.17 -27.26 13.36
N LYS A 94 19.55 -26.84 14.58
CA LYS A 94 18.95 -25.64 15.21
C LYS A 94 19.34 -24.38 14.45
N ILE A 95 20.60 -24.27 14.03
CA ILE A 95 21.07 -23.13 13.22
C ILE A 95 20.32 -23.10 11.88
N ASP A 96 20.17 -24.22 11.18
CA ASP A 96 19.48 -24.29 9.90
C ASP A 96 17.99 -23.94 10.01
N SER A 97 17.33 -24.43 11.07
CA SER A 97 15.94 -24.08 11.38
C SER A 97 15.78 -22.57 11.63
N PHE A 98 16.72 -21.97 12.36
CA PHE A 98 16.71 -20.53 12.64
C PHE A 98 17.02 -19.68 11.40
N VAL A 99 17.97 -20.11 10.55
CA VAL A 99 18.23 -19.49 9.24
C VAL A 99 16.96 -19.55 8.39
N THR A 100 16.26 -20.68 8.37
CA THR A 100 15.00 -20.83 7.64
C THR A 100 13.93 -19.89 8.17
N PHE A 101 13.77 -19.79 9.49
CA PHE A 101 12.85 -18.84 10.14
C PHE A 101 13.17 -17.39 9.78
N LEU A 102 14.44 -16.96 9.91
CA LEU A 102 14.86 -15.61 9.54
C LEU A 102 14.60 -15.33 8.07
N THR A 103 14.93 -16.30 7.20
CA THR A 103 14.71 -16.21 5.76
C THR A 103 13.22 -16.08 5.44
N GLN A 104 12.34 -16.81 6.12
CA GLN A 104 10.89 -16.68 5.94
C GLN A 104 10.37 -15.30 6.34
N ILE A 105 10.84 -14.75 7.46
CA ILE A 105 10.43 -13.41 7.92
C ILE A 105 10.97 -12.31 7.02
N THR A 106 12.22 -12.43 6.54
CA THR A 106 12.79 -11.46 5.60
C THR A 106 12.13 -11.61 4.23
N ASN A 107 12.01 -12.82 3.69
CA ASN A 107 11.47 -13.06 2.35
C ASN A 107 9.96 -12.82 2.26
N ALA A 108 9.18 -12.97 3.34
CA ALA A 108 7.78 -12.54 3.36
C ALA A 108 7.63 -11.03 3.10
N ARG A 109 8.68 -10.22 3.36
CA ARG A 109 8.74 -8.81 2.98
C ARG A 109 9.36 -8.60 1.59
N THR A 110 10.32 -9.43 1.18
CA THR A 110 11.12 -9.23 -0.04
C THR A 110 10.54 -9.93 -1.29
N ASP A 111 10.10 -11.18 -1.23
CA ASP A 111 9.76 -11.99 -2.42
C ASP A 111 8.51 -11.50 -3.18
N ILE A 112 7.50 -11.00 -2.46
CA ILE A 112 6.27 -10.48 -3.10
C ILE A 112 6.55 -9.13 -3.77
N ASN A 113 7.41 -8.31 -3.16
CA ASN A 113 7.76 -7.00 -3.68
C ASN A 113 8.71 -7.14 -4.87
N THR A 114 9.79 -7.93 -4.77
CA THR A 114 10.81 -8.07 -5.82
C THR A 114 10.28 -8.69 -7.11
N GLN A 115 9.37 -9.68 -7.06
CA GLN A 115 8.76 -10.24 -8.29
C GLN A 115 7.81 -9.25 -8.97
N THR A 116 6.99 -8.54 -8.19
CA THR A 116 6.07 -7.51 -8.70
C THR A 116 6.87 -6.33 -9.26
N ILE A 117 7.89 -5.88 -8.54
CA ILE A 117 8.87 -4.88 -8.95
C ILE A 117 9.60 -5.31 -10.23
N GLY A 118 10.09 -6.54 -10.30
CA GLY A 118 10.77 -7.07 -11.48
C GLY A 118 9.85 -7.08 -12.71
N HIS A 119 8.61 -7.52 -12.53
CA HIS A 119 7.62 -7.57 -13.62
C HIS A 119 7.18 -6.17 -14.09
N PHE A 120 6.94 -5.24 -13.17
CA PHE A 120 6.35 -3.94 -13.49
C PHE A 120 7.36 -2.81 -13.61
N SER A 121 8.61 -2.93 -13.15
CA SER A 121 9.63 -1.86 -13.20
C SER A 121 9.77 -1.25 -14.59
N ARG A 122 9.84 -2.09 -15.63
CA ARG A 122 9.91 -1.64 -17.01
C ARG A 122 8.62 -0.95 -17.47
N ILE A 123 7.45 -1.44 -17.05
CA ILE A 123 6.15 -0.83 -17.36
C ILE A 123 6.04 0.52 -16.68
N TRP A 124 6.39 0.62 -15.40
CA TRP A 124 6.41 1.87 -14.65
C TRP A 124 7.36 2.87 -15.28
N THR A 125 8.60 2.48 -15.57
CA THR A 125 9.58 3.35 -16.25
C THR A 125 9.02 3.94 -17.54
N HIS A 126 8.45 3.08 -18.39
CA HIS A 126 7.81 3.52 -19.63
C HIS A 126 6.63 4.47 -19.38
N ASN A 127 5.75 4.10 -18.45
CA ASN A 127 4.56 4.90 -18.12
C ASN A 127 4.96 6.27 -17.56
N TYR A 128 5.91 6.35 -16.64
CA TYR A 128 6.38 7.60 -16.05
C TYR A 128 6.84 8.61 -17.13
N GLN A 129 7.70 8.18 -18.05
CA GLN A 129 8.21 9.04 -19.13
C GLN A 129 7.12 9.42 -20.13
N LYS A 130 6.28 8.45 -20.52
CA LYS A 130 5.18 8.68 -21.45
C LYS A 130 4.12 9.60 -20.85
N ASN A 131 3.81 9.44 -19.57
CA ASN A 131 2.79 10.21 -18.88
C ASN A 131 3.24 11.65 -18.65
N ASP A 132 4.51 11.90 -18.34
CA ASP A 132 5.07 13.27 -18.33
C ASP A 132 4.83 13.98 -19.69
N SER A 133 5.13 13.30 -20.79
CA SER A 133 4.89 13.85 -22.13
C SER A 133 3.40 14.09 -22.42
N LEU A 134 2.53 13.16 -22.00
CA LEU A 134 1.07 13.30 -22.17
C LEU A 134 0.48 14.43 -21.32
N ILE A 135 0.98 14.63 -20.09
CA ILE A 135 0.59 15.74 -19.22
C ILE A 135 0.94 17.08 -19.84
N LYS A 136 2.11 17.19 -20.49
CA LYS A 136 2.52 18.41 -21.19
C LYS A 136 1.68 18.69 -22.44
N ALA A 137 1.23 17.64 -23.13
CA ALA A 137 0.48 17.76 -24.38
C ALA A 137 -1.05 17.92 -24.19
N ARG A 138 -1.60 17.56 -23.03
CA ARG A 138 -3.06 17.55 -22.82
C ARG A 138 -3.62 18.93 -22.46
N LYS A 139 -4.90 19.14 -22.79
CA LYS A 139 -5.65 20.37 -22.46
C LYS A 139 -6.31 20.32 -21.08
N ALA A 140 -6.66 19.13 -20.60
CA ALA A 140 -7.33 18.95 -19.32
C ALA A 140 -6.35 19.16 -18.16
N ASP A 141 -6.83 19.73 -17.06
CA ASP A 141 -5.98 20.03 -15.91
C ASP A 141 -5.40 18.77 -15.28
N THR A 142 -4.13 18.86 -14.90
CA THR A 142 -3.44 17.88 -14.06
C THR A 142 -2.94 18.58 -12.80
N TYR A 143 -3.15 17.95 -11.65
CA TYR A 143 -2.83 18.49 -10.34
C TYR A 143 -2.00 17.49 -9.55
N LEU A 144 -1.03 17.98 -8.78
CA LEU A 144 -0.37 17.19 -7.74
C LEU A 144 -1.25 17.25 -6.48
N LEU A 145 -1.92 16.15 -6.12
CA LEU A 145 -2.88 16.12 -5.02
C LEU A 145 -2.19 16.44 -3.69
N ASN A 146 -2.63 17.51 -3.04
CA ASN A 146 -2.05 17.99 -1.79
C ASN A 146 -3.03 17.83 -0.62
N SER A 147 -4.31 18.13 -0.81
CA SER A 147 -5.31 18.01 0.27
C SER A 147 -6.71 17.68 -0.25
N ILE A 148 -7.53 17.15 0.64
CA ILE A 148 -8.93 16.82 0.37
C ILE A 148 -9.80 17.53 1.41
N GLN A 149 -10.77 18.30 0.93
CA GLN A 149 -11.75 19.01 1.75
C GLN A 149 -13.13 18.42 1.51
N MET A 150 -13.52 17.47 2.36
CA MET A 150 -14.77 16.73 2.24
C MET A 150 -15.94 17.35 3.03
N GLY A 151 -15.69 18.40 3.82
CA GLY A 151 -16.69 18.98 4.71
C GLY A 151 -17.22 17.94 5.70
N GLN A 152 -18.54 17.80 5.78
CA GLN A 152 -19.21 16.80 6.63
C GLN A 152 -19.43 15.45 5.95
N LYS A 153 -19.00 15.29 4.68
CA LYS A 153 -19.20 14.03 3.94
C LYS A 153 -18.33 12.92 4.52
N LEU A 154 -18.86 11.70 4.50
CA LEU A 154 -18.11 10.48 4.83
C LEU A 154 -17.43 9.91 3.59
N PRO A 155 -16.12 9.62 3.63
CA PRO A 155 -15.43 8.97 2.51
C PRO A 155 -15.84 7.50 2.42
N VAL A 156 -16.32 7.11 1.25
CA VAL A 156 -16.69 5.73 0.92
C VAL A 156 -15.88 5.26 -0.26
N PHE A 157 -15.13 4.18 -0.09
CA PHE A 157 -14.55 3.47 -1.22
C PHE A 157 -15.56 2.46 -1.77
N VAL A 158 -15.80 2.54 -3.08
CA VAL A 158 -16.73 1.68 -3.79
C VAL A 158 -15.96 0.71 -4.66
N GLY A 159 -15.75 -0.51 -4.16
CA GLY A 159 -15.17 -1.62 -4.92
C GLY A 159 -16.17 -2.24 -5.89
N ALA A 160 -15.75 -3.27 -6.62
CA ALA A 160 -16.57 -3.92 -7.65
C ALA A 160 -17.05 -5.32 -7.26
N SER A 161 -17.13 -5.66 -5.97
CA SER A 161 -17.66 -6.96 -5.53
C SER A 161 -19.13 -7.13 -5.94
N PRO A 162 -19.64 -8.37 -6.18
CA PRO A 162 -21.05 -8.59 -6.47
C PRO A 162 -22.03 -7.96 -5.47
N ASP A 163 -21.64 -7.87 -4.19
CA ASP A 163 -22.44 -7.24 -3.12
C ASP A 163 -22.82 -5.78 -3.42
N LEU A 164 -22.06 -5.08 -4.27
CA LEU A 164 -22.37 -3.72 -4.68
C LEU A 164 -23.77 -3.62 -5.31
N GLU A 165 -24.22 -4.67 -6.01
CA GLU A 165 -25.54 -4.69 -6.64
C GLU A 165 -26.68 -4.58 -5.61
N GLN A 166 -26.45 -5.07 -4.39
CA GLN A 166 -27.41 -4.99 -3.28
C GLN A 166 -27.25 -3.71 -2.45
N GLU A 167 -26.10 -3.03 -2.56
CA GLU A 167 -25.77 -1.80 -1.81
C GLU A 167 -26.09 -0.52 -2.59
N ILE A 168 -26.30 -0.61 -3.90
CA ILE A 168 -26.47 0.55 -4.78
C ILE A 168 -27.61 1.49 -4.38
N SER A 169 -28.75 0.93 -3.96
CA SER A 169 -29.91 1.71 -3.52
C SER A 169 -29.59 2.54 -2.27
N PHE A 170 -28.79 1.97 -1.37
CA PHE A 170 -28.35 2.65 -0.15
C PHE A 170 -27.38 3.80 -0.47
N LEU A 171 -26.42 3.57 -1.36
CA LEU A 171 -25.51 4.62 -1.84
C LEU A 171 -26.26 5.78 -2.49
N LYS A 172 -27.31 5.50 -3.27
CA LYS A 172 -28.18 6.52 -3.89
C LYS A 172 -28.94 7.32 -2.83
N GLN A 173 -29.52 6.63 -1.85
CA GLN A 173 -30.30 7.25 -0.77
C GLN A 173 -29.47 8.25 0.05
N HIS A 174 -28.20 7.92 0.34
CA HIS A 174 -27.32 8.75 1.17
C HIS A 174 -26.32 9.60 0.38
N ARG A 175 -26.48 9.73 -0.94
CA ARG A 175 -25.45 10.31 -1.84
C ARG A 175 -24.91 11.68 -1.41
N SER A 176 -25.75 12.55 -0.85
CA SER A 176 -25.37 13.90 -0.40
C SER A 176 -24.42 13.88 0.81
N GLU A 177 -24.49 12.85 1.64
CA GLU A 177 -23.69 12.65 2.85
C GLU A 177 -22.35 11.96 2.58
N LEU A 178 -22.13 11.50 1.34
CA LEU A 178 -21.00 10.65 0.99
C LEU A 178 -20.04 11.36 0.03
N LEU A 179 -18.74 11.13 0.26
CA LEU A 179 -17.68 11.33 -0.71
C LEU A 179 -17.39 9.97 -1.36
N LEU A 180 -17.89 9.75 -2.57
CA LEU A 180 -17.79 8.48 -3.28
C LEU A 180 -16.48 8.38 -4.07
N LEU A 181 -15.57 7.51 -3.60
CA LEU A 181 -14.33 7.14 -4.27
C LEU A 181 -14.52 5.80 -4.97
N SER A 182 -14.80 5.82 -6.27
CA SER A 182 -15.01 4.60 -7.06
C SER A 182 -13.67 3.93 -7.37
N SER A 183 -13.60 2.60 -7.32
CA SER A 183 -12.58 1.89 -8.09
C SER A 183 -12.81 2.12 -9.60
N ASP A 184 -11.75 2.09 -10.40
CA ASP A 184 -11.89 2.02 -11.86
C ASP A 184 -12.82 0.87 -12.28
N THR A 185 -12.68 -0.30 -11.65
CA THR A 185 -13.45 -1.51 -11.99
C THR A 185 -14.94 -1.30 -11.80
N SER A 186 -15.37 -0.60 -10.74
CA SER A 186 -16.80 -0.39 -10.40
C SER A 186 -17.43 0.81 -11.12
N VAL A 187 -16.64 1.71 -11.72
CA VAL A 187 -17.15 2.99 -12.23
C VAL A 187 -18.30 2.81 -13.21
N GLN A 188 -18.18 1.86 -14.14
CA GLN A 188 -19.18 1.64 -15.18
C GLN A 188 -20.49 1.10 -14.62
N TYR A 189 -20.43 0.30 -13.56
CA TYR A 189 -21.62 -0.14 -12.86
C TYR A 189 -22.34 1.04 -12.21
N LEU A 190 -21.61 1.90 -11.48
CA LEU A 190 -22.18 3.10 -10.86
C LEU A 190 -22.83 4.02 -11.90
N LEU A 191 -22.16 4.24 -13.03
CA LEU A 191 -22.69 5.05 -14.13
C LEU A 191 -23.94 4.43 -14.76
N SER A 192 -23.97 3.10 -14.94
CA SER A 192 -25.16 2.39 -15.45
C SER A 192 -26.37 2.51 -14.51
N GLU A 193 -26.09 2.74 -13.23
CA GLU A 193 -27.08 2.95 -12.18
C GLU A 193 -27.37 4.44 -11.96
N SER A 194 -26.88 5.35 -12.81
CA SER A 194 -27.04 6.80 -12.69
C SER A 194 -26.49 7.38 -11.38
N LEU A 195 -25.46 6.76 -10.81
CA LEU A 195 -24.77 7.22 -9.61
C LEU A 195 -23.37 7.75 -9.98
N LEU A 196 -23.20 9.07 -9.91
CA LEU A 196 -21.91 9.70 -10.21
C LEU A 196 -20.98 9.64 -8.99
N PRO A 197 -19.77 9.04 -9.09
CA PRO A 197 -18.77 9.14 -8.05
C PRO A 197 -18.16 10.54 -8.01
N ASP A 198 -17.58 10.91 -6.86
CA ASP A 198 -16.85 12.17 -6.71
C ASP A 198 -15.43 12.07 -7.29
N ALA A 199 -14.83 10.88 -7.30
CA ALA A 199 -13.58 10.58 -8.00
C ALA A 199 -13.47 9.10 -8.36
N ILE A 200 -12.61 8.79 -9.33
CA ILE A 200 -12.23 7.43 -9.72
C ILE A 200 -10.79 7.19 -9.26
N LEU A 201 -10.53 6.09 -8.56
CA LEU A 201 -9.20 5.62 -8.19
C LEU A 201 -8.74 4.61 -9.24
N SER A 202 -7.63 4.91 -9.92
CA SER A 202 -7.04 3.98 -10.90
C SER A 202 -5.52 3.98 -10.79
N PHE A 203 -4.94 2.85 -10.41
CA PHE A 203 -3.53 2.74 -10.05
C PHE A 203 -2.80 1.59 -10.74
N ASP A 204 -3.53 0.68 -11.40
CA ASP A 204 -2.91 -0.42 -12.14
C ASP A 204 -2.27 0.11 -13.43
N PRO A 205 -0.97 -0.13 -13.66
CA PRO A 205 -0.24 0.36 -14.83
C PRO A 205 -0.54 -0.43 -16.12
N GLY A 206 -1.23 -1.57 -16.01
CA GLY A 206 -1.45 -2.53 -17.08
C GLY A 206 -2.55 -2.10 -18.05
N ARG A 207 -2.39 -2.49 -19.32
CA ARG A 207 -3.36 -2.18 -20.39
C ARG A 207 -4.77 -2.71 -20.15
N GLY A 208 -4.91 -3.75 -19.31
CA GLY A 208 -6.22 -4.29 -18.91
C GLY A 208 -7.11 -3.24 -18.26
N THR A 209 -6.51 -2.25 -17.58
CA THR A 209 -7.22 -1.15 -16.94
C THR A 209 -8.07 -0.33 -17.92
N LEU A 210 -7.68 -0.27 -19.20
CA LEU A 210 -8.44 0.44 -20.24
C LEU A 210 -9.89 -0.02 -20.35
N TYR A 211 -10.15 -1.32 -20.16
CA TYR A 211 -11.51 -1.87 -20.28
C TYR A 211 -12.47 -1.33 -19.21
N HIS A 212 -11.94 -0.86 -18.08
CA HIS A 212 -12.74 -0.26 -17.01
C HIS A 212 -13.25 1.16 -17.38
N PHE A 213 -12.61 1.82 -18.35
CA PHE A 213 -12.99 3.15 -18.83
C PHE A 213 -13.86 3.12 -20.10
N LEU A 214 -14.40 1.95 -20.46
CA LEU A 214 -15.31 1.77 -21.60
C LEU A 214 -16.75 1.52 -21.12
N PRO A 215 -17.80 2.13 -21.74
CA PRO A 215 -17.70 3.26 -22.65
C PRO A 215 -17.14 4.48 -21.90
N SER A 216 -16.92 5.57 -22.63
CA SER A 216 -16.43 6.83 -22.07
C SER A 216 -17.12 7.19 -20.76
N ILE A 217 -16.32 7.59 -19.78
CA ILE A 217 -16.80 8.18 -18.53
C ILE A 217 -17.09 9.69 -18.74
N PRO A 218 -18.02 10.30 -17.97
CA PRO A 218 -18.24 11.74 -17.99
C PRO A 218 -16.95 12.51 -17.71
N SER A 219 -16.62 13.50 -18.55
CA SER A 219 -15.35 14.25 -18.48
C SER A 219 -15.17 15.08 -17.20
N GLY A 220 -16.27 15.39 -16.49
CA GLY A 220 -16.23 16.15 -15.23
C GLY A 220 -15.76 15.34 -14.02
N ILE A 221 -15.67 14.01 -14.11
CA ILE A 221 -15.29 13.16 -12.97
C ILE A 221 -13.75 13.12 -12.87
N PRO A 222 -13.14 13.56 -11.76
CA PRO A 222 -11.70 13.51 -11.62
C PRO A 222 -11.20 12.07 -11.46
N ILE A 223 -10.00 11.82 -11.99
CA ILE A 223 -9.29 10.55 -11.84
C ILE A 223 -8.10 10.78 -10.92
N ILE A 224 -8.06 10.06 -9.81
CA ILE A 224 -6.94 10.03 -8.87
C ILE A 224 -6.07 8.83 -9.25
N THR A 225 -4.81 9.10 -9.57
CA THR A 225 -3.84 8.11 -10.01
C THR A 225 -2.44 8.53 -9.57
N TRP A 226 -1.42 7.84 -10.06
CA TRP A 226 -0.01 8.15 -9.89
C TRP A 226 0.65 8.21 -11.26
N LEU A 227 1.83 8.82 -11.34
CA LEU A 227 2.48 9.08 -12.62
C LEU A 227 2.93 7.79 -13.34
N GLY A 228 3.12 6.68 -12.61
CA GLY A 228 3.37 5.35 -13.18
C GLY A 228 2.12 4.59 -13.67
N GLY A 229 0.91 5.15 -13.50
CA GLY A 229 -0.35 4.53 -13.91
C GLY A 229 -0.52 4.35 -15.42
N LEU A 230 -1.59 3.69 -15.83
CA LEU A 230 -1.88 3.41 -17.25
C LEU A 230 -1.89 4.71 -18.09
N SER A 231 -1.06 4.77 -19.13
CA SER A 231 -0.91 5.99 -19.95
C SER A 231 -2.18 6.46 -20.65
N GLU A 232 -3.05 5.55 -21.06
CA GLU A 232 -4.28 5.85 -21.77
C GLU A 232 -5.23 6.73 -20.93
N ILE A 233 -5.13 6.68 -19.59
CA ILE A 233 -5.90 7.53 -18.68
C ILE A 233 -5.50 9.01 -18.83
N PHE A 234 -4.23 9.29 -19.12
CA PHE A 234 -3.72 10.66 -19.31
C PHE A 234 -4.20 11.31 -20.62
N SER A 235 -4.68 10.50 -21.57
CA SER A 235 -5.31 10.97 -22.79
C SER A 235 -6.80 11.29 -22.63
N LEU A 236 -7.42 10.94 -21.49
CA LEU A 236 -8.83 11.24 -21.24
C LEU A 236 -9.01 12.75 -21.00
N PRO A 237 -10.21 13.30 -21.30
CA PRO A 237 -10.50 14.72 -21.05
C PRO A 237 -10.72 15.04 -19.55
N ASN A 238 -10.65 14.02 -18.68
CA ASN A 238 -10.91 14.13 -17.26
C ASN A 238 -9.79 14.84 -16.49
N PRO A 239 -10.10 15.66 -15.47
CA PRO A 239 -9.07 16.17 -14.56
C PRO A 239 -8.30 15.03 -13.91
N ILE A 240 -6.97 15.15 -13.84
CA ILE A 240 -6.12 14.16 -13.15
C ILE A 240 -5.55 14.75 -11.88
N TYR A 241 -5.59 13.96 -10.81
CA TYR A 241 -4.93 14.22 -9.54
C TYR A 241 -3.88 13.13 -9.30
N LEU A 242 -2.62 13.54 -9.35
CA LEU A 242 -1.47 12.68 -9.10
C LEU A 242 -1.18 12.60 -7.60
N VAL A 243 -1.07 11.40 -7.07
CA VAL A 243 -0.59 11.17 -5.72
C VAL A 243 0.90 10.85 -5.72
N ASN A 244 1.60 11.27 -4.67
CA ASN A 244 2.97 10.89 -4.41
C ASN A 244 2.98 9.48 -3.81
N THR A 245 3.53 8.51 -4.54
CA THR A 245 3.64 7.11 -4.10
C THR A 245 4.98 6.82 -3.41
N ASN A 246 5.77 7.86 -3.17
CA ASN A 246 7.16 7.82 -2.71
C ASN A 246 8.12 7.13 -3.70
N HIS A 247 7.72 6.99 -4.95
CA HIS A 247 8.59 6.50 -6.01
C HIS A 247 9.76 7.47 -6.22
N PRO A 248 10.96 7.01 -6.63
CA PRO A 248 12.11 7.88 -6.90
C PRO A 248 11.80 9.14 -7.72
N VAL A 249 10.99 8.99 -8.78
CA VAL A 249 10.52 10.12 -9.60
C VAL A 249 9.64 11.10 -8.81
N ASP A 250 8.72 10.59 -7.98
CA ASP A 250 7.81 11.41 -7.17
C ASP A 250 8.60 12.23 -6.13
N GLN A 251 9.65 11.65 -5.53
CA GLN A 251 10.54 12.35 -4.59
C GLN A 251 11.32 13.48 -5.26
N ILE A 252 11.81 13.26 -6.49
CA ILE A 252 12.49 14.31 -7.28
C ILE A 252 11.50 15.43 -7.61
N LEU A 253 10.28 15.08 -8.02
CA LEU A 253 9.23 16.05 -8.32
C LEU A 253 8.88 16.87 -7.07
N GLU A 254 8.67 16.23 -5.92
CA GLU A 254 8.42 16.91 -4.64
C GLU A 254 9.55 17.88 -4.28
N HIS A 255 10.81 17.45 -4.38
CA HIS A 255 11.96 18.30 -4.14
C HIS A 255 12.01 19.53 -5.05
N LYS A 256 11.74 19.34 -6.35
CA LYS A 256 11.72 20.45 -7.32
C LYS A 256 10.52 21.37 -7.17
N LEU A 257 9.39 20.86 -6.69
CA LEU A 257 8.17 21.63 -6.49
C LEU A 257 8.34 22.71 -5.42
N LYS A 258 9.21 22.47 -4.42
CA LYS A 258 9.43 23.35 -3.25
C LYS A 258 8.15 23.63 -2.44
N GLU A 259 7.10 22.85 -2.66
CA GLU A 259 5.87 22.86 -1.88
C GLU A 259 5.58 21.44 -1.38
N PRO A 260 4.91 21.28 -0.22
CA PRO A 260 4.58 19.96 0.31
C PRO A 260 3.69 19.17 -0.66
N TRP A 261 4.15 17.98 -1.08
CA TRP A 261 3.36 17.02 -1.85
C TRP A 261 3.32 15.68 -1.10
N PRO A 262 2.33 15.48 -0.21
CA PRO A 262 2.38 14.40 0.78
C PRO A 262 2.41 13.01 0.14
N SER A 263 3.42 12.23 0.50
CA SER A 263 3.51 10.81 0.16
C SER A 263 2.37 10.01 0.80
N LEU A 264 1.65 9.24 -0.01
CA LEU A 264 0.58 8.34 0.42
C LEU A 264 1.07 6.89 0.39
N ALA A 265 1.14 6.27 1.56
CA ALA A 265 1.38 4.84 1.66
C ALA A 265 0.10 4.05 1.34
N ASN A 266 0.21 2.97 0.56
CA ASN A 266 -0.89 2.03 0.31
C ASN A 266 -0.67 0.73 1.10
N PRO A 267 -1.10 0.66 2.37
CA PRO A 267 -0.73 -0.44 3.25
C PRO A 267 -1.30 -1.80 2.83
N SER A 268 -2.47 -1.84 2.16
CA SER A 268 -3.10 -3.09 1.70
C SER A 268 -2.80 -3.41 0.24
N LEU A 269 -1.92 -2.64 -0.42
CA LEU A 269 -1.47 -2.85 -1.80
C LEU A 269 -2.61 -3.01 -2.83
N ASN A 270 -3.76 -2.40 -2.57
CA ASN A 270 -4.94 -2.43 -3.44
C ASN A 270 -5.66 -1.07 -3.42
N LEU A 271 -6.71 -0.92 -4.23
CA LEU A 271 -7.42 0.36 -4.33
C LEU A 271 -8.16 0.75 -3.03
N ALA A 272 -8.62 -0.21 -2.24
CA ALA A 272 -9.27 0.08 -0.95
C ALA A 272 -8.29 0.70 0.05
N GLY A 273 -7.04 0.22 0.08
CA GLY A 273 -5.96 0.80 0.88
C GLY A 273 -5.59 2.21 0.45
N MET A 274 -5.61 2.47 -0.86
CA MET A 274 -5.45 3.84 -1.37
C MET A 274 -6.65 4.73 -0.96
N GLY A 275 -7.87 4.21 -1.00
CA GLY A 275 -9.05 4.90 -0.45
C GLY A 275 -8.90 5.26 1.02
N LYS A 276 -8.37 4.32 1.84
CA LYS A 276 -8.04 4.56 3.26
C LYS A 276 -7.00 5.67 3.41
N ALA A 277 -5.92 5.64 2.61
CA ALA A 277 -4.88 6.67 2.63
C ALA A 277 -5.43 8.06 2.26
N LEU A 278 -6.32 8.14 1.26
CA LEU A 278 -6.99 9.38 0.89
C LEU A 278 -7.94 9.86 1.99
N ALA A 279 -8.67 8.96 2.67
CA ALA A 279 -9.51 9.32 3.80
C ALA A 279 -8.68 9.84 4.99
N THR A 280 -7.49 9.29 5.22
CA THR A 280 -6.52 9.81 6.19
C THR A 280 -6.00 11.20 5.78
N LEU A 281 -5.68 11.40 4.49
CA LEU A 281 -5.30 12.72 3.96
C LEU A 281 -6.42 13.77 4.15
N ALA A 282 -7.68 13.33 4.00
CA ALA A 282 -8.88 14.13 4.27
C ALA A 282 -9.13 14.37 5.77
N LYS A 283 -8.29 13.83 6.67
CA LYS A 283 -8.43 13.87 8.12
C LYS A 283 -9.78 13.32 8.61
N SER A 284 -10.32 12.34 7.90
CA SER A 284 -11.57 11.69 8.30
C SER A 284 -11.37 10.80 9.52
N ALA A 285 -12.31 10.86 10.46
CA ALA A 285 -12.39 9.90 11.56
C ALA A 285 -12.93 8.53 11.13
N LYS A 286 -13.70 8.47 10.03
CA LYS A 286 -14.35 7.25 9.52
C LYS A 286 -14.05 7.04 8.04
N PHE A 287 -13.87 5.79 7.63
CA PHE A 287 -13.75 5.39 6.22
C PHE A 287 -14.62 4.17 5.97
N LEU A 288 -15.50 4.27 4.97
CA LEU A 288 -16.50 3.24 4.70
C LEU A 288 -16.15 2.45 3.45
N LEU A 289 -16.52 1.18 3.46
CA LEU A 289 -16.38 0.27 2.34
C LEU A 289 -17.75 -0.14 1.81
N SER A 290 -17.91 -0.10 0.48
CA SER A 290 -19.05 -0.63 -0.25
C SER A 290 -18.56 -1.44 -1.44
N GLY A 291 -19.20 -2.57 -1.75
CA GLY A 291 -18.76 -3.44 -2.83
C GLY A 291 -17.37 -4.04 -2.60
N VAL A 292 -17.01 -4.33 -1.34
CA VAL A 292 -15.71 -4.94 -0.97
C VAL A 292 -15.96 -6.13 -0.04
N SER A 293 -15.81 -7.35 -0.57
CA SER A 293 -15.91 -8.58 0.24
C SER A 293 -14.87 -9.65 -0.11
N PHE A 294 -14.11 -9.47 -1.19
CA PHE A 294 -13.12 -10.43 -1.73
C PHE A 294 -13.68 -11.84 -2.01
N LYS A 295 -15.01 -11.99 -1.95
CA LYS A 295 -15.74 -13.24 -2.22
C LYS A 295 -16.31 -13.19 -3.63
N GLY A 296 -16.25 -14.34 -4.31
CA GLY A 296 -17.11 -14.55 -5.47
C GLY A 296 -18.49 -15.00 -5.01
N ASP A 297 -19.54 -14.48 -5.64
CA ASP A 297 -20.92 -14.91 -5.41
C ASP A 297 -21.54 -15.35 -6.74
N SER A 298 -22.28 -16.46 -6.71
CA SER A 298 -23.09 -16.95 -7.83
C SER A 298 -22.32 -17.04 -9.16
N GLY A 299 -21.04 -17.45 -9.09
CA GLY A 299 -20.16 -17.59 -10.26
C GLY A 299 -19.52 -16.30 -10.76
N LYS A 300 -19.76 -15.16 -10.11
CA LYS A 300 -19.18 -13.84 -10.45
C LYS A 300 -18.15 -13.40 -9.42
N ALA A 301 -17.01 -12.89 -9.87
CA ALA A 301 -16.02 -12.22 -9.01
C ALA A 301 -16.29 -10.73 -8.82
N HIS A 302 -17.09 -10.13 -9.72
CA HIS A 302 -17.35 -8.70 -9.74
C HIS A 302 -18.83 -8.45 -10.07
N CYS A 303 -19.33 -7.27 -9.73
CA CYS A 303 -20.63 -6.80 -10.17
C CYS A 303 -20.70 -6.72 -11.70
N ARG A 304 -21.94 -6.65 -12.22
CA ARG A 304 -22.21 -6.51 -13.65
C ARG A 304 -21.67 -5.20 -14.23
N GLY A 305 -21.45 -5.16 -15.54
CA GLY A 305 -21.08 -3.96 -16.29
C GLY A 305 -19.61 -3.53 -16.17
N THR A 306 -18.79 -4.29 -15.45
CA THR A 306 -17.37 -4.00 -15.23
C THR A 306 -16.54 -4.20 -16.51
N GLY A 307 -15.33 -3.65 -16.53
CA GLY A 307 -14.37 -3.85 -17.63
C GLY A 307 -14.04 -5.31 -17.91
N TYR A 308 -14.04 -6.18 -16.90
CA TYR A 308 -13.83 -7.62 -17.09
C TYR A 308 -14.95 -8.25 -17.92
N GLU A 309 -16.19 -7.87 -17.65
CA GLU A 309 -17.33 -8.35 -18.42
C GLU A 309 -17.27 -7.86 -19.87
N ARG A 310 -16.90 -6.59 -20.07
CA ARG A 310 -16.71 -6.02 -21.41
C ARG A 310 -15.62 -6.71 -22.21
N PHE A 311 -14.55 -7.12 -21.56
CA PHE A 311 -13.48 -7.87 -22.21
C PHE A 311 -13.90 -9.30 -22.56
N ARG A 312 -14.65 -9.96 -21.67
CA ARG A 312 -15.00 -11.40 -21.80
C ARG A 312 -16.24 -11.66 -22.64
N LEU A 313 -17.26 -10.81 -22.60
CA LEU A 313 -18.53 -11.03 -23.32
C LEU A 313 -18.33 -11.26 -24.83
N PRO A 314 -17.48 -10.50 -25.55
CA PRO A 314 -17.23 -10.75 -26.97
C PRO A 314 -16.54 -12.09 -27.26
N GLN A 315 -15.94 -12.73 -26.24
CA GLN A 315 -15.25 -14.00 -26.36
C GLN A 315 -16.18 -15.20 -26.14
N VAL A 316 -17.42 -14.96 -25.68
CA VAL A 316 -18.43 -16.00 -25.49
C VAL A 316 -18.81 -16.58 -26.85
N LYS A 317 -18.70 -17.90 -26.96
CA LYS A 317 -19.08 -18.67 -28.15
C LYS A 317 -20.01 -19.80 -27.75
N ARG A 318 -20.70 -20.39 -28.71
CA ARG A 318 -21.51 -21.61 -28.46
C ARG A 318 -20.70 -22.72 -27.78
N GLU A 319 -19.44 -22.89 -28.18
CA GLU A 319 -18.52 -23.90 -27.63
C GLU A 319 -17.75 -23.42 -26.39
N ARG A 320 -17.84 -22.12 -26.05
CA ARG A 320 -17.15 -21.52 -24.92
C ARG A 320 -18.08 -20.57 -24.18
N THR A 321 -18.74 -21.08 -23.13
CA THR A 321 -19.79 -20.34 -22.43
C THR A 321 -19.22 -19.25 -21.52
N TRP A 322 -20.10 -18.37 -21.05
CA TRP A 322 -19.78 -17.31 -20.10
C TRP A 322 -19.23 -17.85 -18.78
N GLU A 323 -19.79 -18.96 -18.30
CA GLU A 323 -19.38 -19.65 -17.08
C GLU A 323 -17.97 -20.23 -17.23
N GLN A 324 -17.62 -20.75 -18.41
CA GLN A 324 -16.27 -21.25 -18.69
C GLN A 324 -15.24 -20.12 -18.79
N LEU A 325 -15.64 -18.93 -19.24
CA LEU A 325 -14.79 -17.74 -19.28
C LEU A 325 -14.60 -17.10 -17.91
N ASN A 326 -15.58 -17.23 -17.03
CA ASN A 326 -15.51 -16.81 -15.64
C ASN A 326 -15.11 -17.99 -14.76
N THR A 327 -13.80 -18.25 -14.68
CA THR A 327 -13.23 -19.23 -13.74
C THR A 327 -13.25 -18.71 -12.29
N THR A 328 -14.32 -18.04 -11.88
CA THR A 328 -14.56 -17.80 -10.47
C THR A 328 -15.08 -19.09 -9.88
N LYS A 329 -14.35 -19.68 -8.92
CA LYS A 329 -14.90 -20.77 -8.12
C LYS A 329 -16.25 -20.30 -7.58
N LEU A 330 -17.31 -21.10 -7.76
CA LEU A 330 -18.66 -20.84 -7.22
C LEU A 330 -18.61 -20.45 -5.73
N TYR A 331 -17.60 -20.97 -5.02
CA TYR A 331 -17.24 -20.63 -3.66
C TYR A 331 -15.73 -20.40 -3.55
N ALA A 332 -15.25 -19.22 -3.96
CA ALA A 332 -13.86 -18.83 -3.74
C ALA A 332 -13.68 -18.40 -2.28
N LYS A 333 -12.84 -19.10 -1.51
CA LYS A 333 -12.40 -18.64 -0.18
C LYS A 333 -11.33 -17.55 -0.33
N ASN A 334 -11.28 -16.64 0.64
CA ASN A 334 -10.18 -15.67 0.76
C ASN A 334 -8.89 -16.41 1.08
N GLU A 335 -8.09 -16.73 0.06
CA GLU A 335 -6.80 -17.41 0.19
C GLU A 335 -5.67 -16.55 -0.37
N GLY A 336 -4.46 -16.72 0.16
CA GLY A 336 -3.26 -16.04 -0.32
C GLY A 336 -3.32 -14.51 -0.19
N LYS A 337 -2.97 -13.81 -1.28
CA LYS A 337 -2.79 -12.34 -1.33
C LYS A 337 -4.06 -11.56 -0.96
N ASN A 338 -5.23 -12.05 -1.34
CA ASN A 338 -6.50 -11.37 -1.05
C ASN A 338 -6.82 -11.36 0.45
N LYS A 339 -6.46 -12.42 1.17
CA LYS A 339 -6.63 -12.49 2.62
C LYS A 339 -5.68 -11.52 3.32
N LEU A 340 -4.40 -11.49 2.94
CA LEU A 340 -3.43 -10.55 3.50
C LEU A 340 -3.86 -9.09 3.29
N ALA A 341 -4.32 -8.76 2.08
CA ALA A 341 -4.80 -7.42 1.77
C ALA A 341 -6.08 -7.06 2.55
N TRP A 342 -6.98 -8.02 2.75
CA TRP A 342 -8.15 -7.85 3.60
C TRP A 342 -7.75 -7.59 5.06
N ASP A 343 -6.90 -8.45 5.63
CA ASP A 343 -6.47 -8.34 7.02
C ASP A 343 -5.74 -7.00 7.25
N GLN A 344 -4.85 -6.58 6.33
CA GLN A 344 -4.16 -5.28 6.38
C GLN A 344 -5.11 -4.08 6.28
N LEU A 345 -6.17 -4.18 5.46
CA LEU A 345 -7.16 -3.12 5.36
C LEU A 345 -7.82 -2.88 6.72
N TRP A 346 -8.25 -3.95 7.38
CA TRP A 346 -8.96 -3.93 8.68
C TRP A 346 -8.07 -3.75 9.91
N GLN A 347 -6.73 -3.76 9.75
CA GLN A 347 -5.85 -3.44 10.87
C GLN A 347 -6.16 -2.04 11.43
N PRO A 348 -6.35 -1.92 12.76
CA PRO A 348 -6.57 -0.63 13.40
C PRO A 348 -5.46 0.33 13.03
N SER A 349 -5.83 1.48 12.45
CA SER A 349 -4.89 2.54 12.14
C SER A 349 -5.41 3.83 12.74
N PRO A 350 -5.17 4.08 14.03
CA PRO A 350 -5.54 5.35 14.65
C PRO A 350 -4.97 6.51 13.79
N PRO A 351 -5.76 7.54 13.48
CA PRO A 351 -7.07 7.88 14.06
C PRO A 351 -8.31 7.41 13.26
N ILE A 352 -8.18 6.60 12.20
CA ILE A 352 -9.32 6.29 11.31
C ILE A 352 -10.00 4.96 11.64
N GLN A 353 -11.32 5.01 11.84
CA GLN A 353 -12.19 3.84 12.01
C GLN A 353 -12.69 3.37 10.64
N ILE A 354 -12.57 2.08 10.37
CA ILE A 354 -13.08 1.47 9.13
C ILE A 354 -14.38 0.75 9.45
N GLY A 355 -15.36 0.89 8.57
CA GLY A 355 -16.65 0.21 8.70
C GLY A 355 -17.23 -0.17 7.35
N HIS A 356 -18.21 -1.08 7.38
CA HIS A 356 -19.07 -1.29 6.22
C HIS A 356 -20.08 -0.15 6.12
N LEU A 357 -20.51 0.14 4.89
CA LEU A 357 -21.46 1.20 4.61
C LEU A 357 -22.75 1.09 5.45
N LYS A 358 -23.34 -0.11 5.55
CA LYS A 358 -24.61 -0.32 6.25
C LYS A 358 -24.49 -0.07 7.75
N ASP A 359 -23.38 -0.48 8.36
CA ASP A 359 -23.17 -0.37 9.81
C ASP A 359 -23.12 1.10 10.27
N ALA A 360 -22.59 1.97 9.41
CA ALA A 360 -22.38 3.39 9.74
C ALA A 360 -23.67 4.22 9.85
N PHE A 361 -24.80 3.70 9.37
CA PHE A 361 -26.09 4.41 9.34
C PHE A 361 -27.20 3.67 10.10
N ILE A 362 -26.91 2.50 10.66
CA ILE A 362 -27.81 1.81 11.60
C ILE A 362 -27.83 2.52 12.95
N GLU A 363 -26.73 3.18 13.33
CA GLU A 363 -26.69 4.11 14.45
C GLU A 363 -27.27 5.46 14.02
N LYS A 364 -28.44 5.83 14.55
CA LYS A 364 -29.05 7.16 14.36
C LYS A 364 -28.18 8.24 15.01
N GLU A 365 -27.07 8.62 14.38
CA GLU A 365 -26.45 9.91 14.67
C GLU A 365 -27.31 11.01 14.02
N THR A 366 -27.93 11.82 14.87
CA THR A 366 -28.69 13.02 14.49
C THR A 366 -27.77 14.00 13.77
N ARG A 367 -27.70 13.95 12.44
CA ARG A 367 -26.91 14.89 11.66
C ARG A 367 -27.80 16.03 11.18
N VAL A 368 -27.54 17.21 11.72
CA VAL A 368 -28.20 18.45 11.32
C VAL A 368 -27.71 18.82 9.93
N SER A 369 -28.58 18.69 8.93
CA SER A 369 -28.33 19.23 7.60
C SER A 369 -28.25 20.75 7.68
N THR A 370 -27.07 21.31 7.45
CA THR A 370 -26.92 22.74 7.17
C THR A 370 -26.70 22.94 5.68
N SER A 371 -27.34 23.98 5.15
CA SER A 371 -27.48 24.26 3.73
C SER A 371 -26.15 24.44 3.01
N ILE A 372 -26.14 24.00 1.76
CA ILE A 372 -25.03 24.09 0.82
C ILE A 372 -24.85 25.54 0.39
N SER A 373 -23.69 26.11 0.69
CA SER A 373 -23.13 27.21 -0.08
C SER A 373 -21.61 27.04 -0.19
N GLU A 374 -21.12 27.24 -1.42
CA GLU A 374 -19.73 27.16 -1.89
C GLU A 374 -19.21 25.77 -2.28
N ALA A 375 -19.50 25.39 -3.53
CA ALA A 375 -18.80 24.36 -4.29
C ALA A 375 -17.33 24.77 -4.52
N ASN A 376 -16.52 24.67 -3.47
CA ASN A 376 -15.07 24.69 -3.58
C ASN A 376 -14.58 23.26 -3.88
N LYS A 377 -13.67 23.12 -4.86
CA LYS A 377 -13.12 21.83 -5.35
C LYS A 377 -12.71 20.92 -4.16
N ILE A 378 -13.44 19.81 -3.98
CA ILE A 378 -13.18 18.82 -2.91
C ILE A 378 -11.72 18.37 -2.90
N PHE A 379 -11.17 18.13 -4.08
CA PHE A 379 -9.76 17.80 -4.26
C PHE A 379 -8.98 19.06 -4.57
N ARG A 380 -7.95 19.33 -3.76
CA ARG A 380 -7.02 20.44 -3.94
C ARG A 380 -5.65 19.90 -4.30
N GLY A 381 -5.08 20.42 -5.36
CA GLY A 381 -3.74 20.08 -5.77
C GLY A 381 -3.01 21.25 -6.38
N ILE A 382 -1.69 21.13 -6.40
CA ILE A 382 -0.79 22.14 -6.92
C ILE A 382 -0.83 22.03 -8.46
N LYS A 383 -1.04 23.17 -9.12
CA LYS A 383 -1.06 23.25 -10.58
C LYS A 383 0.35 23.57 -11.06
N GLY A 384 0.86 22.75 -11.97
CA GLY A 384 2.24 22.84 -12.44
C GLY A 384 2.98 21.56 -12.15
N PHE A 385 3.74 21.09 -13.13
CA PHE A 385 4.51 19.87 -13.07
C PHE A 385 5.98 20.25 -13.27
N PRO A 386 6.86 20.11 -12.27
CA PRO A 386 8.26 20.48 -12.41
C PRO A 386 8.92 19.78 -13.59
N GLU A 387 9.77 20.49 -14.33
CA GLU A 387 10.48 19.87 -15.45
C GLU A 387 11.53 18.86 -14.96
N LEU A 388 11.46 17.65 -15.51
CA LEU A 388 12.44 16.59 -15.34
C LEU A 388 13.39 16.58 -16.54
N ASN A 389 14.68 16.70 -16.27
CA ASN A 389 15.74 16.57 -17.28
C ASN A 389 16.24 15.11 -17.36
N GLN A 390 17.12 14.83 -18.33
CA GLN A 390 17.65 13.49 -18.55
C GLN A 390 18.34 12.89 -17.31
N ASN A 391 19.13 13.69 -16.60
CA ASN A 391 19.85 13.26 -15.40
C ASN A 391 18.89 12.91 -14.25
N ASP A 392 17.76 13.63 -14.12
CA ASP A 392 16.72 13.31 -13.14
C ASP A 392 16.12 11.91 -13.42
N TRP A 393 15.83 11.62 -14.69
CA TRP A 393 15.33 10.31 -15.11
C TRP A 393 16.34 9.20 -14.92
N GLU A 394 17.59 9.42 -15.30
CA GLU A 394 18.68 8.44 -15.13
C GLU A 394 18.86 8.09 -13.65
N ARG A 395 18.89 9.10 -12.77
CA ARG A 395 19.01 8.88 -11.31
C ARG A 395 17.81 8.12 -10.76
N ALA A 396 16.59 8.52 -11.12
CA ALA A 396 15.37 7.90 -10.62
C ALA A 396 15.26 6.39 -10.96
N PHE A 397 15.85 5.96 -12.07
CA PHE A 397 15.76 4.57 -12.55
C PHE A 397 17.06 3.77 -12.39
N GLN A 398 18.11 4.35 -11.80
CA GLN A 398 19.34 3.63 -11.42
C GLN A 398 19.19 2.86 -10.10
N GLU A 399 18.29 3.30 -9.23
CA GLU A 399 17.95 2.62 -7.98
C GLU A 399 16.74 1.69 -8.21
N PHE A 400 16.77 0.50 -7.63
CA PHE A 400 15.59 -0.38 -7.61
C PHE A 400 14.41 0.35 -6.96
N PRO A 401 13.14 0.03 -7.30
CA PRO A 401 11.97 0.74 -6.80
C PRO A 401 11.69 0.38 -5.33
N GLU A 402 12.53 0.92 -4.48
CA GLU A 402 12.25 1.28 -3.11
C GLU A 402 12.67 2.75 -2.95
N VAL A 403 12.17 3.38 -1.88
CA VAL A 403 12.40 4.79 -1.56
C VAL A 403 13.89 5.10 -1.64
N ILE A 404 14.29 6.11 -2.42
CA ILE A 404 15.67 6.60 -2.41
C ILE A 404 16.01 6.97 -0.96
N SER A 405 17.06 6.36 -0.40
CA SER A 405 17.44 6.71 0.97
C SER A 405 17.73 8.21 1.06
N SER A 406 17.36 8.87 2.17
CA SER A 406 17.65 10.30 2.35
C SER A 406 19.13 10.62 2.10
N LYS A 407 20.04 9.72 2.50
CA LYS A 407 21.48 9.84 2.23
C LYS A 407 21.80 9.81 0.73
N THR A 408 21.19 8.90 -0.03
CA THR A 408 21.36 8.83 -1.50
C THR A 408 20.76 10.05 -2.17
N PHE A 409 19.57 10.47 -1.74
CA PHE A 409 18.88 11.63 -2.27
C PHE A 409 19.71 12.92 -2.08
N MET A 410 20.26 13.12 -0.88
CA MET A 410 21.15 14.24 -0.57
C MET A 410 22.48 14.20 -1.34
N ARG A 411 22.91 13.05 -1.86
CA ARG A 411 24.06 12.99 -2.80
C ARG A 411 23.68 13.49 -4.19
N TRP A 412 22.45 13.25 -4.63
CA TRP A 412 21.97 13.73 -5.93
C TRP A 412 21.71 15.23 -5.92
N TYR A 413 21.18 15.73 -4.80
CA TYR A 413 20.82 17.13 -4.59
C TYR A 413 21.42 17.63 -3.26
N PRO A 414 22.74 17.86 -3.18
CA PRO A 414 23.33 18.53 -2.03
C PRO A 414 22.75 19.95 -1.95
N GLY A 415 22.14 20.26 -0.81
CA GLY A 415 21.51 21.56 -0.55
C GLY A 415 22.47 22.73 -0.60
#